data_AF-A0A9W6XTJ8-F1
#
_entry.id   AF-A0A9W6XTJ8-F1
#
_cell.length_a   1.000
_cell.length_b   1.000
_cell.length_c   1.000
_cell.angle_alpha   90.00
_cell.angle_beta   90.00
_cell.angle_gamma   90.00
#
_symmetry.space_group_name_H-M   'P 1'
#
loop_
_entity.id
_entity.type
_entity.pdbx_description
1 polymer ?
#
loop_
_entity_poly.entity_id
_entity_poly.type
_entity_poly.pdbx_seq_one_letter_code
_entity_poly.pdbx_strand_id
1 'polypeptide(L)'
;MSKRFKSPNGPFHMHFDGLHAQIKSKHAKTRTVRSLLVSHLFVELWRIIEDDKSFDKTIFNQLSESERDFMAYALKRCKIESREFEKAYNLSIGHHIDRLKMIQSAIKIGNDAPELKTEMKQILDKLYDKSVFSHQFYSQFKKYLRDA
;
A
#
# COMPACT_ATOMS: atom_id res chain seq x y z
N MET A 1 -11.24 31.25 -27.12
CA MET A 1 -10.19 30.98 -26.10
C MET A 1 -10.70 29.91 -25.14
N SER A 2 -9.88 28.87 -24.92
CA SER A 2 -10.28 27.56 -24.38
C SER A 2 -10.59 27.59 -22.87
N LYS A 3 -11.78 27.10 -22.49
CA LYS A 3 -12.11 26.75 -21.10
C LYS A 3 -11.37 25.46 -20.74
N ARG A 4 -10.30 25.56 -19.93
CA ARG A 4 -9.66 24.39 -19.30
C ARG A 4 -10.64 23.74 -18.33
N PHE A 5 -11.31 22.68 -18.77
CA PHE A 5 -11.95 21.74 -17.86
C PHE A 5 -10.86 21.13 -16.96
N LYS A 6 -10.84 21.49 -15.68
CA LYS A 6 -10.08 20.75 -14.67
C LYS A 6 -10.78 19.40 -14.52
N SER A 7 -10.16 18.32 -14.99
CA SER A 7 -10.73 16.99 -14.80
C SER A 7 -10.83 16.71 -13.29
N PRO A 8 -11.91 16.07 -12.80
CA PRO A 8 -12.07 15.74 -11.39
C PRO A 8 -10.96 14.81 -10.86
N ASN A 9 -10.35 14.01 -11.73
CA ASN A 9 -9.29 13.06 -11.36
C ASN A 9 -7.92 13.78 -11.25
N GLY A 10 -7.05 13.38 -10.33
CA GLY A 10 -5.80 14.08 -9.97
C GLY A 10 -4.77 14.31 -11.10
N PRO A 11 -3.58 14.86 -10.82
CA PRO A 11 -2.57 15.13 -11.86
C PRO A 11 -1.95 13.86 -12.46
N PHE A 12 -2.32 12.68 -11.97
CA PHE A 12 -1.85 11.38 -12.43
C PHE A 12 -3.02 10.52 -12.92
N HIS A 13 -2.70 9.54 -13.74
CA HIS A 13 -3.62 8.49 -14.19
C HIS A 13 -2.87 7.17 -14.30
N MET A 14 -3.61 6.07 -14.19
CA MET A 14 -3.09 4.74 -14.47
C MET A 14 -3.11 4.48 -15.98
N HIS A 15 -2.08 3.81 -16.46
CA HIS A 15 -1.94 3.34 -17.83
C HIS A 15 -1.48 1.89 -17.79
N PHE A 16 -2.11 1.04 -18.58
CA PHE A 16 -1.73 -0.37 -18.71
C PHE A 16 -1.13 -0.62 -20.08
N ASP A 17 0.06 -1.21 -20.10
CA ASP A 17 0.68 -1.79 -21.30
C ASP A 17 0.73 -3.31 -21.12
N GLY A 18 -0.36 -3.97 -21.51
CA GLY A 18 -0.66 -5.33 -21.07
C GLY A 18 -0.72 -5.40 -19.54
N LEU A 19 0.17 -6.22 -18.96
CA LEU A 19 0.31 -6.40 -17.51
C LEU A 19 1.28 -5.41 -16.85
N HIS A 20 1.86 -4.48 -17.60
CA HIS A 20 2.66 -3.40 -17.01
C HIS A 20 1.76 -2.23 -16.63
N ALA A 21 1.48 -2.09 -15.34
CA ALA A 21 0.75 -0.97 -14.78
C ALA A 21 1.70 0.22 -14.54
N GLN A 22 1.34 1.40 -15.01
CA GLN A 22 2.16 2.61 -14.99
C GLN A 22 1.35 3.81 -14.53
N ILE A 23 1.84 4.52 -13.50
CA ILE A 23 1.26 5.80 -13.09
C ILE A 23 1.97 6.91 -13.86
N LYS A 24 1.23 7.59 -14.73
CA LYS A 24 1.74 8.66 -15.61
C LYS A 24 1.25 10.03 -15.18
N SER A 25 2.10 11.04 -15.37
CA SER A 25 1.71 12.44 -15.21
C SER A 25 0.81 12.89 -16.36
N LYS A 26 -0.30 13.58 -16.07
CA LYS A 26 -1.15 14.22 -17.08
C LYS A 26 -0.44 15.35 -17.82
N HIS A 27 0.53 16.00 -17.17
CA HIS A 27 1.25 17.16 -17.70
C HIS A 27 2.56 16.81 -18.41
N ALA A 28 3.06 15.59 -18.21
CA ALA A 28 4.25 15.07 -18.87
C ALA A 28 3.97 13.61 -19.24
N LYS A 29 3.28 13.41 -20.37
CA LYS A 29 2.76 12.10 -20.81
C LYS A 29 3.86 11.01 -20.92
N THR A 30 5.11 11.41 -21.14
CA THR A 30 6.27 10.52 -21.22
C THR A 30 6.86 10.15 -19.86
N ARG A 31 6.50 10.86 -18.78
CA ARG A 31 7.07 10.63 -17.45
C ARG A 31 6.24 9.63 -16.67
N THR A 32 6.75 8.40 -16.57
CA THR A 32 6.30 7.40 -15.61
C THR A 32 6.78 7.78 -14.21
N VAL A 33 5.86 7.88 -13.26
CA VAL A 33 6.16 8.14 -11.85
C VAL A 33 6.53 6.86 -11.14
N ARG A 34 5.78 5.80 -11.41
CA ARG A 34 6.00 4.46 -10.87
C ARG A 34 5.34 3.43 -11.77
N SER A 35 5.90 2.23 -11.81
CA SER A 35 5.35 1.11 -12.56
C SER A 35 5.55 -0.20 -11.81
N LEU A 36 4.69 -1.18 -12.09
CA LEU A 36 4.77 -2.53 -11.56
C LEU A 36 4.26 -3.53 -12.62
N LEU A 37 4.89 -4.70 -12.72
CA LEU A 37 4.31 -5.84 -13.42
C LEU A 37 3.24 -6.45 -12.52
N VAL A 38 2.00 -6.52 -13.00
CA VAL A 38 0.83 -6.94 -12.21
C VAL A 38 0.15 -8.14 -12.85
N SER A 39 -0.75 -8.77 -12.10
CA SER A 39 -1.63 -9.84 -12.58
C SER A 39 -2.84 -9.29 -13.35
N HIS A 40 -3.55 -10.17 -14.05
CA HIS A 40 -4.85 -9.83 -14.65
C HIS A 40 -5.88 -9.40 -13.60
N LEU A 41 -5.86 -10.02 -12.42
CA LEU A 41 -6.74 -9.70 -11.30
C LEU A 41 -6.56 -8.26 -10.81
N PHE A 42 -5.31 -7.74 -10.82
CA PHE A 42 -5.06 -6.34 -10.51
C PHE A 42 -5.75 -5.42 -11.51
N VAL A 43 -5.60 -5.69 -12.80
CA VAL A 43 -6.18 -4.88 -13.87
C VAL A 43 -7.71 -4.89 -13.79
N GLU A 44 -8.28 -6.07 -13.51
CA GLU A 44 -9.72 -6.25 -13.32
C GLU A 44 -10.23 -5.45 -12.13
N LEU A 45 -9.61 -5.60 -10.94
CA LEU A 45 -10.02 -4.84 -9.76
C LEU A 45 -9.85 -3.33 -9.95
N TRP A 46 -8.80 -2.90 -10.65
CA TRP A 46 -8.63 -1.49 -11.00
C TRP A 46 -9.80 -0.97 -11.83
N ARG A 47 -10.24 -1.70 -12.86
CA ARG A 47 -11.39 -1.32 -13.69
C ARG A 47 -12.70 -1.30 -12.88
N ILE A 48 -12.93 -2.30 -12.04
CA ILE A 48 -14.11 -2.33 -11.14
C ILE A 48 -14.16 -1.07 -10.25
N ILE A 49 -13.01 -0.66 -9.72
CA ILE A 49 -12.92 0.52 -8.86
C ILE A 49 -13.05 1.82 -9.68
N GLU A 50 -12.34 1.94 -10.79
CA GLU A 50 -12.28 3.18 -11.56
C GLU A 50 -13.54 3.41 -12.41
N ASP A 51 -14.05 2.38 -13.09
CA ASP A 51 -15.15 2.48 -14.04
C ASP A 51 -16.50 2.25 -13.34
N ASP A 52 -16.63 1.13 -12.61
CA ASP A 52 -17.90 0.73 -11.99
C ASP A 52 -18.14 1.39 -10.62
N LYS A 53 -17.12 2.05 -10.06
CA LYS A 53 -17.14 2.65 -8.71
C LYS A 53 -17.51 1.64 -7.62
N SER A 54 -17.14 0.38 -7.83
CA SER A 54 -17.42 -0.75 -6.94
C SER A 54 -16.11 -1.35 -6.40
N PHE A 55 -16.21 -2.41 -5.62
CA PHE A 55 -15.07 -3.14 -5.08
C PHE A 55 -15.35 -4.63 -4.96
N ASP A 56 -14.48 -5.46 -5.54
CA ASP A 56 -14.52 -6.90 -5.37
C ASP A 56 -13.48 -7.37 -4.33
N LYS A 57 -13.99 -7.79 -3.17
CA LYS A 57 -13.15 -8.29 -2.07
C LYS A 57 -12.47 -9.62 -2.40
N THR A 58 -13.09 -10.47 -3.22
CA THR A 58 -12.57 -11.78 -3.62
C THR A 58 -11.36 -11.62 -4.52
N ILE A 59 -11.41 -10.68 -5.47
CA ILE A 59 -10.27 -10.33 -6.31
C ILE A 59 -9.17 -9.71 -5.44
N PHE A 60 -9.51 -8.75 -4.56
CA PHE A 60 -8.54 -8.14 -3.65
C PHE A 60 -7.77 -9.17 -2.81
N ASN A 61 -8.47 -10.17 -2.27
CA ASN A 61 -7.88 -11.23 -1.43
C ASN A 61 -6.91 -12.14 -2.21
N GLN A 62 -6.99 -12.16 -3.54
CA GLN A 62 -6.07 -12.93 -4.40
C GLN A 62 -4.86 -12.13 -4.86
N LEU A 63 -4.91 -10.79 -4.75
CA LEU A 63 -3.74 -9.96 -5.07
C LEU A 63 -2.59 -10.24 -4.11
N SER A 64 -1.37 -10.18 -4.64
CA SER A 64 -0.15 -10.18 -3.84
C SER A 64 -0.08 -8.94 -2.92
N GLU A 65 0.71 -9.02 -1.85
CA GLU A 65 0.96 -7.88 -0.96
C GLU A 65 1.49 -6.66 -1.76
N SER A 66 2.43 -6.89 -2.70
CA SER A 66 2.99 -5.84 -3.56
C SER A 66 1.95 -5.18 -4.46
N GLU A 67 1.00 -5.94 -4.98
CA GLU A 67 -0.09 -5.43 -5.81
C GLU A 67 -1.07 -4.59 -5.00
N ARG A 68 -1.44 -5.04 -3.79
CA ARG A 68 -2.31 -4.26 -2.89
C ARG A 68 -1.67 -2.94 -2.52
N ASP A 69 -0.38 -2.95 -2.17
CA ASP A 69 0.38 -1.75 -1.85
C ASP A 69 0.47 -0.79 -3.04
N PHE A 70 0.74 -1.32 -4.23
CA PHE A 70 0.79 -0.53 -5.45
C PHE A 70 -0.58 0.05 -5.82
N MET A 71 -1.67 -0.70 -5.64
CA MET A 71 -3.03 -0.22 -5.85
C MET A 71 -3.38 0.90 -4.87
N ALA A 72 -3.07 0.73 -3.58
CA ALA A 72 -3.29 1.78 -2.57
C ALA A 72 -2.52 3.06 -2.91
N TYR A 73 -1.26 2.93 -3.32
CA TYR A 73 -0.45 4.06 -3.80
C TYR A 73 -1.09 4.70 -5.04
N ALA A 74 -1.51 3.90 -6.02
CA ALA A 74 -2.06 4.36 -7.28
C ALA A 74 -3.39 5.11 -7.10
N LEU A 75 -4.32 4.56 -6.32
CA LEU A 75 -5.62 5.18 -6.01
C LEU A 75 -5.41 6.57 -5.37
N LYS A 76 -4.54 6.65 -4.36
CA LYS A 76 -4.19 7.92 -3.71
C LYS A 76 -3.58 8.93 -4.67
N ARG A 77 -2.67 8.51 -5.55
CA ARG A 77 -2.02 9.41 -6.53
C ARG A 77 -2.97 9.87 -7.64
N CYS A 78 -3.84 8.99 -8.10
CA CYS A 78 -4.84 9.28 -9.13
C CYS A 78 -6.06 10.05 -8.58
N LYS A 79 -6.16 10.19 -7.26
CA LYS A 79 -7.33 10.74 -6.54
C LYS A 79 -8.61 9.97 -6.87
N ILE A 80 -8.51 8.64 -6.85
CA ILE A 80 -9.66 7.73 -6.98
C ILE A 80 -10.00 7.27 -5.57
N GLU A 81 -11.23 7.53 -5.16
CA GLU A 81 -11.75 7.13 -3.86
C GLU A 81 -12.40 5.74 -3.96
N SER A 82 -12.09 4.86 -3.03
CA SER A 82 -12.76 3.56 -2.87
C SER A 82 -12.73 3.16 -1.40
N ARG A 83 -13.87 3.34 -0.73
CA ARG A 83 -13.98 3.16 0.72
C ARG A 83 -13.85 1.69 1.11
N GLU A 84 -14.46 0.77 0.36
CA GLU A 84 -14.31 -0.65 0.66
C GLU A 84 -12.88 -1.15 0.43
N PHE A 85 -12.20 -0.67 -0.63
CA PHE A 85 -10.78 -0.98 -0.84
C PHE A 85 -9.96 -0.49 0.35
N GLU A 86 -10.12 0.77 0.77
CA GLU A 86 -9.37 1.33 1.90
C GLU A 86 -9.61 0.53 3.18
N LYS A 87 -10.85 0.14 3.44
CA LYS A 87 -11.20 -0.74 4.58
C LYS A 87 -10.51 -2.09 4.48
N ALA A 88 -10.54 -2.74 3.32
CA ALA A 88 -9.90 -4.05 3.11
C ALA A 88 -8.37 -3.98 3.23
N TYR A 89 -7.77 -2.93 2.67
CA TYR A 89 -6.34 -2.66 2.77
C TYR A 89 -5.90 -2.39 4.21
N ASN A 90 -6.63 -1.56 4.95
CA ASN A 90 -6.33 -1.30 6.36
C ASN A 90 -6.48 -2.56 7.24
N LEU A 91 -7.44 -3.43 6.94
CA LEU A 91 -7.54 -4.74 7.61
C LEU A 91 -6.32 -5.62 7.30
N SER A 92 -5.82 -5.60 6.07
CA SER A 92 -4.59 -6.33 5.72
C SER A 92 -3.37 -5.83 6.50
N ILE A 93 -3.28 -4.52 6.77
CA ILE A 93 -2.28 -3.90 7.64
C ILE A 93 -2.49 -4.30 9.11
N GLY A 94 -3.75 -4.39 9.55
CA GLY A 94 -4.12 -4.75 10.93
C GLY A 94 -3.49 -6.07 11.41
N HIS A 95 -3.37 -7.06 10.52
CA HIS A 95 -2.71 -8.33 10.84
C HIS A 95 -1.25 -8.16 11.30
N HIS A 96 -0.51 -7.22 10.71
CA HIS A 96 0.84 -6.90 11.15
C HIS A 96 0.86 -6.26 12.54
N ILE A 97 -0.10 -5.37 12.82
CA ILE A 97 -0.24 -4.73 14.14
C ILE A 97 -0.56 -5.78 15.20
N ASP A 98 -1.45 -6.73 14.91
CA ASP A 98 -1.79 -7.78 15.86
C ASP A 98 -0.62 -8.74 16.11
N ARG A 99 0.16 -9.07 15.07
CA ARG A 99 1.39 -9.85 15.25
C ARG A 99 2.42 -9.11 16.10
N LEU A 100 2.57 -7.79 15.94
CA LEU A 100 3.42 -6.98 16.81
C LEU A 100 2.97 -7.03 18.27
N LYS A 101 1.67 -6.93 18.56
CA LYS A 101 1.14 -7.06 19.92
C LYS A 101 1.43 -8.43 20.53
N MET A 102 1.34 -9.50 19.73
CA MET A 102 1.69 -10.85 20.16
C MET A 102 3.17 -10.96 20.53
N ILE A 103 4.05 -10.49 19.66
CA ILE A 103 5.50 -10.49 19.91
C ILE A 103 5.83 -9.67 21.17
N GLN A 104 5.25 -8.47 21.30
CA GLN A 104 5.44 -7.63 22.48
C GLN A 104 4.97 -8.32 23.77
N SER A 105 3.83 -9.02 23.72
CA SER A 105 3.32 -9.78 24.86
C SER A 105 4.24 -10.95 25.21
N ALA A 106 4.77 -11.67 24.21
CA ALA A 106 5.72 -12.77 24.42
C ALA A 106 7.02 -12.30 25.10
N ILE A 107 7.59 -11.19 24.64
CA ILE A 107 8.79 -10.60 25.24
C ILE A 107 8.51 -10.18 26.69
N LYS A 108 7.35 -9.55 26.96
CA LYS A 108 6.97 -9.13 28.32
C LYS A 108 6.85 -10.28 29.32
N ILE A 109 6.46 -11.48 28.89
CA ILE A 109 6.38 -12.66 29.76
C ILE A 109 7.71 -13.43 29.86
N GLY A 110 8.81 -12.88 29.33
CA GLY A 110 10.15 -13.43 29.44
C GLY A 110 10.61 -14.31 28.28
N ASN A 111 9.85 -14.40 27.19
CA ASN A 111 10.32 -15.06 25.96
C ASN A 111 11.19 -14.11 25.14
N ASP A 112 12.50 -14.16 25.36
CA ASP A 112 13.49 -13.33 24.65
C ASP A 112 14.16 -14.06 23.48
N ALA A 113 13.41 -14.89 22.76
CA ALA A 113 13.92 -15.56 21.57
C ALA A 113 14.40 -14.51 20.53
N PRO A 114 15.66 -14.60 20.03
CA PRO A 114 16.20 -13.67 19.03
C PRO A 114 15.37 -13.55 17.74
N GLU A 115 14.66 -14.63 17.42
CA GLU A 115 13.74 -14.73 16.30
C GLU A 115 12.59 -13.71 16.41
N LEU A 116 12.07 -13.48 17.62
CA LEU A 116 10.97 -12.54 17.87
C LEU A 116 11.42 -11.09 17.67
N LYS A 117 12.63 -10.73 18.11
CA LYS A 117 13.23 -9.41 17.84
C LYS A 117 13.42 -9.19 16.34
N THR A 118 13.89 -10.22 15.64
CA THR A 118 14.08 -10.19 14.17
C THR A 118 12.76 -10.02 13.45
N GLU A 119 11.73 -10.78 13.81
CA GLU A 119 10.39 -10.68 13.23
C GLU A 119 9.75 -9.32 13.50
N MET A 120 9.84 -8.81 14.73
CA MET A 120 9.35 -7.48 15.10
C MET A 120 9.97 -6.38 14.23
N LYS A 121 11.28 -6.45 13.99
CA LYS A 121 11.99 -5.53 13.10
C LYS A 121 11.47 -5.61 11.67
N GLN A 122 11.33 -6.82 11.12
CA GLN A 122 10.83 -7.03 9.76
C GLN A 122 9.40 -6.47 9.57
N ILE A 123 8.52 -6.69 10.55
CA ILE A 123 7.14 -6.17 10.49
C ILE A 123 7.13 -4.64 10.56
N LEU A 124 7.98 -4.04 11.39
CA LEU A 124 8.05 -2.58 11.52
C LEU A 124 8.66 -1.90 10.31
N ASP A 125 9.67 -2.53 9.69
CA ASP A 125 10.21 -2.09 8.40
C ASP A 125 9.10 -2.08 7.34
N LYS A 126 8.29 -3.15 7.24
CA LYS A 126 7.13 -3.21 6.32
C LYS A 126 6.10 -2.11 6.60
N LEU A 127 5.73 -1.90 7.86
CA LEU A 127 4.73 -0.88 8.22
C LEU A 127 5.23 0.55 7.94
N TYR A 128 6.54 0.78 8.10
CA TYR A 128 7.17 2.03 7.73
C TYR A 128 7.11 2.28 6.21
N ASP A 129 7.43 1.26 5.40
CA ASP A 129 7.34 1.34 3.93
C ASP A 129 5.91 1.62 3.47
N LYS A 130 4.91 1.07 4.17
CA LYS A 130 3.48 1.36 3.96
C LYS A 130 3.03 2.72 4.51
N SER A 131 3.95 3.53 5.03
CA SER A 131 3.69 4.87 5.61
C SER A 131 2.71 4.88 6.78
N VAL A 132 2.64 3.77 7.54
CA VAL A 132 1.78 3.65 8.72
C VAL A 132 2.30 4.50 9.89
N PHE A 133 3.61 4.69 9.97
CA PHE A 133 4.27 5.47 11.01
C PHE A 133 5.08 6.63 10.44
N SER A 134 5.32 7.65 11.28
CA SER A 134 6.23 8.74 10.93
C SER A 134 7.69 8.26 10.94
N HIS A 135 8.54 8.93 10.15
CA HIS A 135 9.98 8.67 10.14
C HIS A 135 10.63 8.89 11.52
N GLN A 136 10.12 9.84 12.31
CA GLN A 136 10.58 10.10 13.68
C GLN A 136 10.34 8.89 14.59
N PHE A 137 9.13 8.34 14.58
CA PHE A 137 8.77 7.16 15.36
C PHE A 137 9.64 5.95 14.97
N TYR A 138 9.75 5.69 13.65
CA TYR A 138 10.56 4.59 13.14
C TYR A 138 12.05 4.71 13.52
N SER A 139 12.59 5.93 13.49
CA SER A 139 13.99 6.19 13.87
C SER A 139 14.25 5.95 15.35
N GLN A 140 13.31 6.33 16.24
CA GLN A 140 13.42 6.05 17.67
C GLN A 140 13.38 4.54 17.93
N PHE A 141 12.50 3.83 17.25
CA PHE A 141 12.39 2.38 17.37
C PHE A 141 13.66 1.65 16.90
N LYS A 142 14.24 2.06 15.76
CA LYS A 142 15.50 1.48 15.27
C LYS A 142 16.66 1.62 16.25
N LYS A 143 16.71 2.71 17.03
CA LYS A 143 17.70 2.89 18.09
C LYS A 143 17.47 1.91 19.23
N TYR A 144 16.22 1.82 19.72
CA TYR A 144 15.85 0.87 20.78
C TYR A 144 16.23 -0.58 20.44
N LEU A 145 16.00 -1.02 19.20
CA LEU A 145 16.40 -2.37 18.76
C LEU A 145 17.89 -2.58 18.57
N ARG A 146 18.68 -1.52 18.39
CA ARG A 146 20.13 -1.61 18.25
C ARG A 146 20.82 -1.71 19.61
N ASP A 147 20.17 -1.16 20.63
CA ASP A 147 20.66 -1.08 22.01
C ASP A 147 20.10 -2.21 22.90
N ALA A 148 19.34 -3.17 22.35
CA ALA A 148 18.66 -4.29 23.02
C ALA A 148 19.08 -5.67 22.48
#